data_AF-A0A2E4D9M2-F1
#
_entry.id   AF-A0A2E4D9M2-F1
#
_cell.length_a   1.000
_cell.length_b   1.000
_cell.length_c   1.000
_cell.angle_alpha   90.00
_cell.angle_beta   90.00
_cell.angle_gamma   90.00
#
_symmetry.space_group_name_H-M   'P 1'
#
loop_
_entity.id
_entity.type
_entity.pdbx_description
1 polymer ?
#
loop_
_entity_poly.entity_id
_entity_poly.type
_entity_poly.pdbx_seq_one_letter_code
_entity_poly.pdbx_strand_id
1 'polypeptide(L)'
;MGEQVKILLSFFILSLSFADTPSECQLNTNQATHRYQLPTPPSWFITLHPDGEHVGVIHDNNYVYRFPKDGEGEVMRTRVPGGVDPYFSPDGWLLAEPNILYDAEQIMSNLDNGIENSQSIDELGFANVNSVYQSIGVLDGEGDQREYMYIADPDPISKESPLAFARISAQRNEQGEKEIVNVDNGILCQGQWQEANTPVISRDGQYLSILNLETNSTQIYKVGAQADQCELMVDLGVPTGKVSFDYGQGSERKITFHIDQVNTNTSWFDSPSSEVIKDSYVMDISINNLGAENETWNVESYQRLTSTQTMGSGSYYPRFDQEGQIVLVREEEDEFGLPAFFLERYDPEAMTGITFDEQLFKANELGCEDRARNLFPELYALGSLYENICTNAPSETRFQDAILLAQSMTKENCLGLVENYWNDFNAEQASSLSLDELTASCLDFPSQSQLVHSPTLADFGGTQQDEAPQETLLRVCGGCHIAASMPYTKFIIQDEDGNLATEPTEVNGVEYPGLSSQTTLDSMNRILNRDQAFTPMPPGGAMHGSDELKVVEYLQEFYRTTGGDINDQRYKTLEAEIEERRNSQ
;
A
#
# COMPACT_ATOMS: atom_id res chain seq x y z
N MET A 1 32.30 26.05 -66.68
CA MET A 1 33.26 25.72 -65.60
C MET A 1 32.65 26.28 -64.32
N GLY A 2 31.66 25.67 -63.63
CA GLY A 2 31.37 24.24 -63.40
C GLY A 2 32.35 23.74 -62.34
N GLU A 3 32.01 23.37 -61.10
CA GLU A 3 30.79 22.77 -60.52
C GLU A 3 30.60 23.22 -59.06
N GLN A 4 29.35 23.53 -58.68
CA GLN A 4 28.96 23.63 -57.26
C GLN A 4 28.46 22.25 -56.82
N VAL A 5 29.16 21.67 -55.84
CA VAL A 5 28.77 20.43 -55.16
C VAL A 5 27.52 20.71 -54.32
N LYS A 6 26.36 20.26 -54.79
CA LYS A 6 25.14 20.15 -53.99
C LYS A 6 25.27 18.92 -53.10
N ILE A 7 25.65 19.11 -51.84
CA ILE A 7 25.51 18.07 -50.81
C ILE A 7 24.01 17.97 -50.51
N LEU A 8 23.36 16.95 -51.08
CA LEU A 8 22.03 16.51 -50.67
C LEU A 8 22.17 15.84 -49.30
N LEU A 9 21.90 16.58 -48.22
CA LEU A 9 21.69 15.98 -46.90
C LEU A 9 20.37 15.22 -46.95
N SER A 10 20.44 13.93 -47.28
CA SER A 10 19.31 13.02 -47.11
C SER A 10 19.18 12.74 -45.62
N PHE A 11 18.33 13.50 -44.93
CA PHE A 11 17.82 13.11 -43.63
C PHE A 11 17.03 11.82 -43.82
N PHE A 12 17.69 10.68 -43.62
CA PHE A 12 17.02 9.43 -43.31
C PHE A 12 16.35 9.66 -41.96
N ILE A 13 15.07 10.03 -41.99
CA ILE A 13 14.19 9.89 -40.83
C ILE A 13 14.07 8.37 -40.65
N LEU A 14 14.96 7.78 -39.85
CA LEU A 14 14.67 6.48 -39.26
C LEU A 14 13.43 6.70 -38.42
N SER A 15 12.29 6.30 -38.97
CA SER A 15 11.10 6.03 -38.20
C SER A 15 11.52 4.92 -37.25
N LEU A 16 11.90 5.28 -36.03
CA LEU A 16 11.90 4.33 -34.93
C LEU A 16 10.44 3.94 -34.79
N SER A 17 10.08 2.81 -35.38
CA SER A 17 8.83 2.15 -35.06
C SER A 17 8.93 1.83 -33.57
N PHE A 18 8.34 2.67 -32.72
CA PHE A 18 8.02 2.24 -31.37
C PHE A 18 7.23 0.96 -31.54
N ALA A 19 7.74 -0.14 -31.00
CA ALA A 19 7.01 -1.38 -31.02
C ALA A 19 5.67 -1.10 -30.35
N ASP A 20 4.56 -1.26 -31.08
CA ASP A 20 3.24 -1.09 -30.51
C ASP A 20 3.15 -2.00 -29.30
N THR A 21 2.83 -1.41 -28.13
CA THR A 21 2.59 -2.15 -26.90
C THR A 21 1.55 -3.25 -27.21
N PRO A 22 1.79 -4.53 -26.85
CA PRO A 22 0.85 -5.60 -27.13
C PRO A 22 -0.56 -5.25 -26.66
N SER A 23 -1.58 -5.64 -27.41
CA SER A 23 -2.99 -5.38 -27.04
C SER A 23 -3.34 -5.93 -25.65
N GLU A 24 -2.71 -7.05 -25.29
CA GLU A 24 -2.80 -7.77 -24.03
C GLU A 24 -2.26 -6.95 -22.85
N CYS A 25 -1.44 -5.94 -23.12
CA CYS A 25 -0.90 -5.01 -22.12
C CYS A 25 -1.81 -3.81 -21.87
N GLN A 26 -3.02 -3.77 -22.45
CA GLN A 26 -4.00 -2.76 -22.11
C GLN A 26 -4.66 -3.11 -20.77
N LEU A 27 -4.67 -2.16 -19.83
CA LEU A 27 -5.37 -2.30 -18.55
C LEU A 27 -6.74 -1.62 -18.62
N ASN A 28 -7.70 -2.12 -17.83
CA ASN A 28 -8.98 -1.45 -17.68
C ASN A 28 -8.82 -0.25 -16.74
N THR A 29 -8.52 0.92 -17.30
CA THR A 29 -8.33 2.16 -16.53
C THR A 29 -9.31 3.24 -16.91
N ASN A 30 -9.51 4.17 -15.98
CA ASN A 30 -10.46 5.24 -16.15
C ASN A 30 -9.81 6.39 -16.90
N GLN A 31 -10.59 7.14 -17.66
CA GLN A 31 -10.10 8.38 -18.25
C GLN A 31 -10.40 9.54 -17.32
N ALA A 32 -9.43 10.44 -17.17
CA ALA A 32 -9.65 11.69 -16.47
C ALA A 32 -10.75 12.47 -17.20
N THR A 33 -11.80 12.83 -16.47
CA THR A 33 -12.88 13.70 -16.98
C THR A 33 -12.38 15.12 -17.18
N HIS A 34 -11.43 15.56 -16.35
CA HIS A 34 -10.86 16.89 -16.35
C HIS A 34 -9.40 16.84 -15.96
N ARG A 35 -8.62 17.80 -16.47
CA ARG A 35 -7.18 17.88 -16.26
C ARG A 35 -6.72 19.34 -16.21
N TYR A 36 -5.86 19.65 -15.25
CA TYR A 36 -5.22 20.95 -15.11
C TYR A 36 -3.73 20.81 -14.78
N GLN A 37 -2.85 21.48 -15.52
CA GLN A 37 -1.42 21.45 -15.25
C GLN A 37 -1.06 22.37 -14.09
N LEU A 38 -0.46 21.81 -13.05
CA LEU A 38 0.11 22.57 -11.94
C LEU A 38 1.39 23.28 -12.40
N PRO A 39 1.65 24.51 -11.91
CA PRO A 39 2.85 25.26 -12.26
C PRO A 39 4.13 24.66 -11.63
N THR A 40 3.98 23.85 -10.58
CA THR A 40 5.05 23.31 -9.75
C THR A 40 4.63 21.95 -9.15
N PRO A 41 5.59 21.06 -8.84
CA PRO A 41 5.31 19.79 -8.18
C PRO A 41 4.69 20.01 -6.79
N PRO A 42 3.65 19.25 -6.43
CA PRO A 42 3.18 19.22 -5.05
C PRO A 42 4.18 18.51 -4.14
N SER A 43 4.36 18.96 -2.90
CA SER A 43 5.42 18.41 -2.02
C SER A 43 5.04 17.09 -1.34
N TRP A 44 3.86 16.96 -0.71
CA TRP A 44 3.59 15.81 0.18
C TRP A 44 2.17 15.23 0.16
N PHE A 45 1.14 16.02 -0.13
CA PHE A 45 -0.20 15.54 -0.51
C PHE A 45 -1.07 16.62 -1.16
N ILE A 46 -2.26 16.22 -1.62
CA ILE A 46 -3.36 17.15 -1.88
C ILE A 46 -4.50 16.88 -0.90
N THR A 47 -5.30 17.92 -0.64
CA THR A 47 -6.59 17.78 0.03
C THR A 47 -7.69 18.32 -0.84
N LEU A 48 -8.85 17.69 -0.73
CA LEU A 48 -10.02 18.05 -1.51
C LEU A 48 -11.10 18.51 -0.55
N HIS A 49 -11.57 19.73 -0.77
CA HIS A 49 -12.74 20.24 -0.10
C HIS A 49 -13.98 19.41 -0.52
N PRO A 50 -14.95 19.18 0.38
CA PRO A 50 -16.13 18.37 0.09
C PRO A 50 -16.93 18.77 -1.15
N ASP A 51 -16.95 20.05 -1.51
CA ASP A 51 -17.62 20.52 -2.73
C ASP A 51 -16.99 20.00 -4.02
N GLY A 52 -15.80 19.40 -3.94
CA GLY A 52 -14.99 18.89 -5.03
C GLY A 52 -14.38 19.97 -5.92
N GLU A 53 -14.70 21.26 -5.78
CA GLU A 53 -14.10 22.32 -6.60
C GLU A 53 -12.79 22.84 -6.02
N HIS A 54 -12.61 22.77 -4.70
CA HIS A 54 -11.45 23.38 -4.05
C HIS A 54 -10.39 22.36 -3.64
N VAL A 55 -9.17 22.53 -4.12
CA VAL A 55 -8.04 21.62 -3.90
C VAL A 55 -6.91 22.33 -3.14
N GLY A 56 -6.57 21.84 -1.96
CA GLY A 56 -5.40 22.26 -1.21
C GLY A 56 -4.15 21.61 -1.77
N VAL A 57 -3.14 22.41 -2.12
CA VAL A 57 -1.88 21.96 -2.72
C VAL A 57 -0.72 22.72 -2.08
N ILE A 58 0.29 22.00 -1.60
CA ILE A 58 1.57 22.59 -1.15
C ILE A 58 2.63 22.48 -2.25
N HIS A 59 3.41 23.53 -2.45
CA HIS A 59 4.68 23.44 -3.18
C HIS A 59 5.71 24.41 -2.60
N ASP A 60 5.91 25.59 -3.18
CA ASP A 60 6.73 26.65 -2.58
C ASP A 60 6.02 27.35 -1.40
N ASN A 61 4.68 27.23 -1.36
CA ASN A 61 3.77 27.70 -0.32
C ASN A 61 2.50 26.86 -0.34
N ASN A 62 1.62 27.11 0.63
CA ASN A 62 0.27 26.56 0.64
C ASN A 62 -0.66 27.34 -0.28
N TYR A 63 -1.38 26.63 -1.14
CA TYR A 63 -2.40 27.20 -2.00
C TYR A 63 -3.69 26.41 -1.90
N VAL A 64 -4.81 27.12 -2.11
CA VAL A 64 -6.08 26.51 -2.49
C VAL A 64 -6.35 26.89 -3.93
N TYR A 65 -6.51 25.88 -4.78
CA TYR A 65 -6.90 26.00 -6.17
C TYR A 65 -8.40 25.80 -6.30
N ARG A 66 -9.03 26.57 -7.18
CA ARG A 66 -10.39 26.29 -7.66
C ARG A 66 -10.27 25.53 -8.97
N PHE A 67 -10.65 24.26 -8.95
CA PHE A 67 -10.62 23.30 -10.05
C PHE A 67 -12.06 22.94 -10.45
N PRO A 68 -12.67 23.67 -11.41
CA PRO A 68 -14.08 23.51 -11.76
C PRO A 68 -14.45 22.07 -12.11
N LYS A 69 -15.58 21.60 -11.57
CA LYS A 69 -16.05 20.21 -11.73
C LYS A 69 -16.41 19.85 -13.18
N ASP A 70 -16.92 20.81 -13.93
CA ASP A 70 -17.35 20.68 -15.32
C ASP A 70 -16.25 21.04 -16.33
N GLY A 71 -15.06 21.40 -15.84
CA GLY A 71 -13.94 21.85 -16.68
C GLY A 71 -14.17 23.21 -17.34
N GLU A 72 -15.29 23.87 -17.06
CA GLU A 72 -15.61 25.19 -17.60
C GLU A 72 -15.16 26.26 -16.60
N GLY A 73 -14.27 27.15 -17.06
CA GLY A 73 -13.80 28.28 -16.26
C GLY A 73 -12.29 28.35 -16.15
N GLU A 74 -11.82 29.43 -15.51
CA GLU A 74 -10.40 29.62 -15.23
C GLU A 74 -10.05 28.98 -13.88
N VAL A 75 -8.95 28.23 -13.84
CA VAL A 75 -8.40 27.73 -12.57
C VAL A 75 -7.75 28.90 -11.85
N MET A 76 -8.36 29.29 -10.74
CA MET A 76 -7.84 30.33 -9.85
C MET A 76 -7.10 29.68 -8.68
N ARG A 77 -6.22 30.45 -8.03
CA ARG A 77 -5.60 30.03 -6.77
C ARG A 77 -5.45 31.18 -5.80
N THR A 78 -5.49 30.88 -4.51
CA THR A 78 -5.15 31.81 -3.44
C THR A 78 -4.09 31.18 -2.56
N ARG A 79 -3.09 31.97 -2.16
CA ARG A 79 -2.10 31.55 -1.16
C ARG A 79 -2.76 31.54 0.21
N VAL A 80 -2.60 30.47 0.98
CA VAL A 80 -3.16 30.34 2.34
C VAL A 80 -2.05 30.35 3.38
N PRO A 81 -2.38 30.56 4.68
CA PRO A 81 -1.40 30.48 5.76
C PRO A 81 -0.72 29.11 5.85
N GLY A 82 0.39 29.04 6.58
CA GLY A 82 1.11 27.80 6.85
C GLY A 82 2.26 27.51 5.88
N GLY A 83 2.93 26.38 6.13
CA GLY A 83 4.02 25.85 5.32
C GLY A 83 4.06 24.33 5.30
N VAL A 84 2.96 23.69 5.73
CA VAL A 84 2.69 22.25 5.65
C VAL A 84 1.36 22.10 4.93
N ASP A 85 1.05 20.94 4.36
CA ASP A 85 -0.14 20.79 3.53
C ASP A 85 -1.43 21.20 4.25
N PRO A 86 -2.27 22.07 3.66
CA PRO A 86 -3.57 22.40 4.25
C PRO A 86 -4.52 21.21 4.17
N TYR A 87 -5.32 20.98 5.21
CA TYR A 87 -6.28 19.87 5.28
C TYR A 87 -7.71 20.33 5.54
N PHE A 88 -8.58 20.19 4.55
CA PHE A 88 -10.01 20.51 4.71
C PHE A 88 -10.73 19.52 5.62
N SER A 89 -11.58 20.02 6.50
CA SER A 89 -12.53 19.18 7.22
C SER A 89 -13.54 18.55 6.24
N PRO A 90 -14.05 17.34 6.53
CA PRO A 90 -15.03 16.66 5.68
C PRO A 90 -16.33 17.46 5.43
N ASP A 91 -16.70 18.37 6.31
CA ASP A 91 -17.84 19.26 6.13
C ASP A 91 -17.47 20.62 5.52
N GLY A 92 -16.19 20.85 5.22
CA GLY A 92 -15.71 22.05 4.55
C GLY A 92 -15.67 23.27 5.47
N TRP A 93 -15.88 23.08 6.76
CA TRP A 93 -15.99 24.15 7.73
C TRP A 93 -14.64 24.72 8.15
N LEU A 94 -13.62 23.86 8.21
CA LEU A 94 -12.28 24.16 8.68
C LEU A 94 -11.25 23.83 7.61
N LEU A 95 -10.17 24.60 7.60
CA LEU A 95 -8.91 24.23 6.97
C LEU A 95 -7.87 24.12 8.08
N ALA A 96 -7.30 22.93 8.23
CA ALA A 96 -6.35 22.61 9.28
C ALA A 96 -4.93 22.61 8.74
N GLU A 97 -4.06 23.38 9.38
CA GLU A 97 -2.61 23.25 9.33
C GLU A 97 -2.15 22.50 10.60
N PRO A 98 -0.91 22.00 10.67
CA PRO A 98 -0.41 21.43 11.91
C PRO A 98 -0.61 22.38 13.08
N ASN A 99 -1.42 21.93 14.05
CA ASN A 99 -1.79 22.64 15.27
C ASN A 99 -2.67 23.89 15.10
N ILE A 100 -3.00 24.37 13.90
CA ILE A 100 -3.76 25.62 13.68
C ILE A 100 -4.99 25.37 12.80
N LEU A 101 -6.13 25.98 13.17
CA LEU A 101 -7.39 25.87 12.44
C LEU A 101 -7.82 27.22 11.86
N TYR A 102 -8.27 27.23 10.61
CA TYR A 102 -8.74 28.41 9.89
C TYR A 102 -10.18 28.22 9.39
N ASP A 103 -10.87 29.33 9.14
CA ASP A 103 -12.18 29.32 8.48
C ASP A 103 -12.03 29.07 6.97
N ALA A 104 -12.37 27.85 6.55
CA ALA A 104 -12.31 27.47 5.14
C ALA A 104 -13.28 28.29 4.26
N GLU A 105 -14.45 28.69 4.77
CA GLU A 105 -15.42 29.49 4.01
C GLU A 105 -14.84 30.86 3.64
N GLN A 106 -14.06 31.46 4.56
CA GLN A 106 -13.40 32.74 4.30
C GLN A 106 -12.31 32.61 3.22
N ILE A 107 -11.53 31.51 3.25
CA ILE A 107 -10.51 31.21 2.23
C ILE A 107 -11.16 31.07 0.85
N MET A 108 -12.21 30.26 0.75
CA MET A 108 -12.92 30.02 -0.51
C MET A 108 -13.59 31.30 -1.02
N SER A 109 -14.26 32.05 -0.14
CA SER A 109 -14.84 33.35 -0.49
C SER A 109 -13.78 34.33 -1.02
N ASN A 110 -12.60 34.38 -0.42
CA ASN A 110 -11.50 35.21 -0.93
C ASN A 110 -11.09 34.78 -2.34
N LEU A 111 -10.92 33.48 -2.55
CA LEU A 111 -10.58 32.91 -3.86
C LEU A 111 -11.63 33.23 -4.93
N ASP A 112 -12.92 33.05 -4.61
CA ASP A 112 -14.03 33.35 -5.52
C ASP A 112 -14.14 34.83 -5.87
N ASN A 113 -13.67 35.71 -5.00
CA ASN A 113 -13.57 37.15 -5.25
C ASN A 113 -12.25 37.56 -5.94
N GLY A 114 -11.43 36.60 -6.38
CA GLY A 114 -10.17 36.85 -7.07
C GLY A 114 -9.04 37.35 -6.18
N ILE A 115 -9.10 37.10 -4.87
CA ILE A 115 -8.03 37.48 -3.93
C ILE A 115 -6.96 36.39 -3.97
N GLU A 116 -5.81 36.70 -4.56
CA GLU A 116 -4.69 35.75 -4.73
C GLU A 116 -3.91 35.44 -3.44
N ASN A 117 -4.13 36.20 -2.35
CA ASN A 117 -3.40 36.04 -1.10
C ASN A 117 -4.33 36.16 0.12
N SER A 118 -4.57 35.02 0.76
CA SER A 118 -5.39 34.83 1.96
C SER A 118 -4.55 34.51 3.21
N GLN A 119 -3.26 34.86 3.23
CA GLN A 119 -2.38 34.57 4.37
C GLN A 119 -2.71 35.34 5.66
N SER A 120 -3.57 36.37 5.59
CA SER A 120 -3.94 37.20 6.74
C SER A 120 -5.31 36.84 7.31
N ILE A 121 -5.79 35.62 7.08
CA ILE A 121 -7.01 35.11 7.70
C ILE A 121 -6.75 34.83 9.17
N ASP A 122 -7.73 35.17 10.00
CA ASP A 122 -7.65 34.97 11.44
C ASP A 122 -7.71 33.48 11.78
N GLU A 123 -6.87 33.08 12.74
CA GLU A 123 -6.86 31.72 13.29
C GLU A 123 -8.12 31.54 14.16
N LEU A 124 -8.85 30.45 13.96
CA LEU A 124 -9.99 30.09 14.80
C LEU A 124 -9.56 29.51 16.15
N GLY A 125 -8.39 28.88 16.19
CA GLY A 125 -7.82 28.26 17.38
C GLY A 125 -6.74 27.24 17.06
N PHE A 126 -6.33 26.50 18.09
CA PHE A 126 -5.26 25.50 18.00
C PHE A 126 -5.76 24.12 18.40
N ALA A 127 -5.29 23.08 17.71
CA ALA A 127 -5.56 21.69 18.09
C ALA A 127 -4.74 21.26 19.33
N ASN A 128 -3.77 22.06 19.76
CA ASN A 128 -2.89 21.82 20.91
C ASN A 128 -2.13 20.49 20.86
N VAL A 129 -1.82 20.01 19.66
CA VAL A 129 -0.99 18.81 19.42
C VAL A 129 0.12 19.22 18.46
N ASN A 130 1.37 19.01 18.88
CA ASN A 130 2.51 19.21 17.99
C ASN A 130 2.44 18.18 16.87
N SER A 131 2.70 18.59 15.64
CA SER A 131 2.64 17.70 14.51
C SER A 131 3.41 18.21 13.32
N VAL A 132 3.83 17.29 12.44
CA VAL A 132 4.23 17.61 11.06
C VAL A 132 3.19 17.17 10.04
N TYR A 133 2.15 16.45 10.48
CA TYR A 133 1.10 15.91 9.62
C TYR A 133 -0.26 15.90 10.33
N GLN A 134 -1.35 16.05 9.59
CA GLN A 134 -2.68 16.09 10.17
C GLN A 134 -3.73 15.43 9.29
N SER A 135 -4.75 14.91 9.96
CA SER A 135 -5.99 14.44 9.33
C SER A 135 -7.16 14.73 10.29
N ILE A 136 -8.33 15.04 9.74
CA ILE A 136 -9.50 15.44 10.52
C ILE A 136 -10.75 14.72 10.02
N GLY A 137 -11.53 14.19 10.96
CA GLY A 137 -12.84 13.58 10.76
C GLY A 137 -13.92 14.34 11.54
N VAL A 138 -15.17 14.27 11.10
CA VAL A 138 -16.33 14.87 11.80
C VAL A 138 -17.01 13.79 12.62
N LEU A 139 -16.95 13.90 13.95
CA LEU A 139 -17.55 12.93 14.87
C LEU A 139 -19.06 13.13 15.01
N ASP A 140 -19.48 14.38 15.12
CA ASP A 140 -20.88 14.78 15.29
C ASP A 140 -21.07 16.26 14.90
N GLY A 141 -22.31 16.65 14.66
CA GLY A 141 -22.74 18.03 14.59
C GLY A 141 -23.51 18.40 13.34
N GLU A 142 -24.59 19.16 13.53
CA GLU A 142 -25.38 19.81 12.48
C GLU A 142 -25.59 21.30 12.82
N GLY A 143 -25.79 22.15 11.80
CA GLY A 143 -26.02 23.58 11.98
C GLY A 143 -24.79 24.32 12.53
N ASP A 144 -24.89 24.89 13.73
CA ASP A 144 -23.89 25.80 14.31
C ASP A 144 -22.91 25.13 15.28
N GLN A 145 -23.01 23.83 15.57
CA GLN A 145 -22.09 23.10 16.46
C GLN A 145 -21.49 21.89 15.75
N ARG A 146 -20.19 21.67 15.94
CA ARG A 146 -19.43 20.57 15.32
C ARG A 146 -18.44 19.97 16.31
N GLU A 147 -18.27 18.67 16.24
CA GLU A 147 -17.19 17.95 16.91
C GLU A 147 -16.31 17.23 15.89
N TYR A 148 -15.00 17.39 16.03
CA TYR A 148 -14.01 16.81 15.14
C TYR A 148 -13.06 15.90 15.89
N MET A 149 -12.63 14.83 15.23
CA MET A 149 -11.43 14.09 15.58
C MET A 149 -10.28 14.60 14.72
N TYR A 150 -9.33 15.28 15.33
CA TYR A 150 -8.08 15.68 14.69
C TYR A 150 -6.99 14.70 15.13
N ILE A 151 -6.25 14.13 14.19
CA ILE A 151 -5.08 13.28 14.49
C ILE A 151 -3.81 13.96 14.01
N ALA A 152 -2.73 13.73 14.74
CA ALA A 152 -1.41 14.30 14.50
C ALA A 152 -0.32 13.24 14.63
N ASP A 153 0.63 13.30 13.70
CA ASP A 153 1.91 12.59 13.80
C ASP A 153 2.96 13.53 14.43
N PRO A 154 3.31 13.32 15.73
CA PRO A 154 3.94 14.36 16.54
C PRO A 154 5.37 14.74 16.17
N ASP A 155 6.14 13.88 15.50
CA ASP A 155 7.44 14.19 14.88
C ASP A 155 8.01 12.87 14.30
N PRO A 156 8.20 12.76 12.98
CA PRO A 156 8.62 11.53 12.35
C PRO A 156 10.10 11.20 12.57
N ILE A 157 10.87 12.16 13.10
CA ILE A 157 12.24 11.88 13.55
C ILE A 157 12.21 11.02 14.82
N SER A 158 11.14 11.12 15.62
CA SER A 158 10.92 10.30 16.80
C SER A 158 10.06 9.09 16.47
N LYS A 159 10.68 8.03 15.92
CA LYS A 159 10.03 6.75 15.58
C LYS A 159 9.25 6.06 16.72
N GLU A 160 9.35 6.58 17.95
CA GLU A 160 8.70 6.05 19.15
C GLU A 160 7.54 6.93 19.66
N SER A 161 7.21 8.04 18.99
CA SER A 161 6.13 8.90 19.46
C SER A 161 4.77 8.35 19.04
N PRO A 162 3.85 8.08 19.97
CA PRO A 162 2.54 7.56 19.63
C PRO A 162 1.70 8.63 18.92
N LEU A 163 0.78 8.20 18.05
CA LEU A 163 -0.12 9.12 17.36
C LEU A 163 -0.95 9.92 18.38
N ALA A 164 -0.88 11.24 18.27
CA ALA A 164 -1.66 12.14 19.11
C ALA A 164 -3.03 12.39 18.46
N PHE A 165 -4.05 12.62 19.28
CA PHE A 165 -5.33 13.14 18.80
C PHE A 165 -5.81 14.31 19.63
N ALA A 166 -6.69 15.11 19.03
CA ALA A 166 -7.46 16.17 19.67
C ALA A 166 -8.93 16.04 19.28
N ARG A 167 -9.83 16.04 20.26
CA ARG A 167 -11.27 16.23 20.05
C ARG A 167 -11.58 17.71 20.14
N ILE A 168 -12.09 18.24 19.05
CA ILE A 168 -12.26 19.69 18.88
C ILE A 168 -13.75 19.98 18.77
N SER A 169 -14.27 20.77 19.71
CA SER A 169 -15.64 21.28 19.63
C SER A 169 -15.59 22.70 19.08
N ALA A 170 -16.28 22.94 17.97
CA ALA A 170 -16.39 24.26 17.34
C ALA A 170 -17.85 24.70 17.26
N GLN A 171 -18.08 26.01 17.28
CA GLN A 171 -19.42 26.55 17.10
C GLN A 171 -19.43 27.91 16.38
N ARG A 172 -20.62 28.41 15.99
CA ARG A 172 -20.82 29.82 15.67
C ARG A 172 -21.26 30.61 16.91
N ASN A 173 -20.62 31.74 17.19
CA ASN A 173 -20.98 32.64 18.28
C ASN A 173 -22.26 33.45 17.95
N GLU A 174 -22.70 34.32 18.86
CA GLU A 174 -23.90 35.17 18.65
C GLU A 174 -23.79 36.12 17.44
N GLN A 175 -22.56 36.40 16.98
CA GLN A 175 -22.27 37.22 15.80
C GLN A 175 -22.21 36.41 14.51
N GLY A 176 -22.34 35.08 14.58
CA GLY A 176 -22.24 34.16 13.45
C GLY A 176 -20.81 33.78 13.06
N GLU A 177 -19.82 34.21 13.83
CA GLU A 177 -18.40 33.91 13.63
C GLU A 177 -18.08 32.53 14.19
N LYS A 178 -17.27 31.74 13.48
CA LYS A 178 -16.82 30.43 13.96
C LYS A 178 -15.82 30.60 15.11
N GLU A 179 -15.86 29.73 16.11
CA GLU A 179 -14.89 29.70 17.21
C GLU A 179 -14.63 28.26 17.68
N ILE A 180 -13.41 28.01 18.16
CA ILE A 180 -13.07 26.76 18.85
C ILE A 180 -13.38 26.92 20.34
N VAL A 181 -14.29 26.08 20.84
CA VAL A 181 -14.83 26.19 22.21
C VAL A 181 -14.09 25.28 23.18
N ASN A 182 -13.72 24.08 22.72
CA ASN A 182 -13.05 23.09 23.54
C ASN A 182 -12.08 22.24 22.71
N VAL A 183 -10.99 21.83 23.34
CA VAL A 183 -9.96 20.97 22.76
C VAL A 183 -9.53 19.98 23.84
N ASP A 184 -9.79 18.69 23.62
CA ASP A 184 -9.38 17.60 24.52
C ASP A 184 -8.39 16.68 23.82
N ASN A 185 -7.22 16.48 24.42
CA ASN A 185 -6.10 15.80 23.78
C ASN A 185 -5.85 14.43 24.39
N GLY A 186 -5.39 13.50 23.56
CA GLY A 186 -5.03 12.16 24.00
C GLY A 186 -4.03 11.47 23.08
N ILE A 187 -3.82 10.19 23.37
CA ILE A 187 -3.00 9.29 22.56
C ILE A 187 -3.94 8.29 21.88
N LEU A 188 -3.82 8.18 20.57
CA LEU A 188 -4.66 7.33 19.74
C LEU A 188 -4.15 5.89 19.80
N CYS A 189 -5.06 4.94 20.06
CA CYS A 189 -4.82 3.49 20.04
C CYS A 189 -3.58 3.05 20.86
N GLN A 190 -3.50 3.49 22.11
CA GLN A 190 -2.29 3.41 22.92
C GLN A 190 -1.70 2.00 23.00
N GLY A 191 -0.45 1.85 22.55
CA GLY A 191 0.35 0.62 22.68
C GLY A 191 0.07 -0.46 21.63
N GLN A 192 -0.67 -0.15 20.56
CA GLN A 192 -0.97 -1.11 19.50
C GLN A 192 0.13 -1.25 18.44
N TRP A 193 0.91 -0.20 18.20
CA TRP A 193 2.02 -0.18 17.24
C TRP A 193 3.19 0.62 17.79
N GLN A 194 4.40 0.30 17.31
CA GLN A 194 5.61 1.06 17.63
C GLN A 194 5.74 2.29 16.73
N GLU A 195 5.46 2.12 15.43
CA GLU A 195 5.56 3.15 14.40
C GLU A 195 4.29 3.07 13.52
N ALA A 196 3.61 4.21 13.34
CA ALA A 196 2.45 4.30 12.45
C ALA A 196 2.72 5.33 11.37
N ASN A 197 2.98 4.84 10.16
CA ASN A 197 3.21 5.70 9.01
C ASN A 197 1.90 6.01 8.29
N THR A 198 1.89 7.11 7.55
CA THR A 198 0.77 7.55 6.70
C THR A 198 -0.61 7.53 7.39
N PRO A 199 -0.72 7.95 8.68
CA PRO A 199 -1.99 7.85 9.39
C PRO A 199 -3.07 8.71 8.72
N VAL A 200 -4.28 8.20 8.51
CA VAL A 200 -5.41 9.01 8.01
C VAL A 200 -6.68 8.59 8.74
N ILE A 201 -7.41 9.55 9.29
CA ILE A 201 -8.72 9.29 9.90
C ILE A 201 -9.81 9.40 8.82
N SER A 202 -10.82 8.52 8.91
CA SER A 202 -12.00 8.56 8.05
C SER A 202 -12.79 9.85 8.23
N ARG A 203 -13.63 10.16 7.24
CA ARG A 203 -14.42 11.40 7.19
C ARG A 203 -15.38 11.55 8.39
N ASP A 204 -15.81 10.44 8.97
CA ASP A 204 -16.64 10.39 10.18
C ASP A 204 -15.85 10.17 11.48
N GLY A 205 -14.51 10.15 11.40
CA GLY A 205 -13.64 9.98 12.57
C GLY A 205 -13.64 8.58 13.20
N GLN A 206 -14.30 7.60 12.58
CA GLN A 206 -14.52 6.25 13.16
C GLN A 206 -13.45 5.23 12.79
N TYR A 207 -12.69 5.47 11.72
CA TYR A 207 -11.68 4.53 11.22
C TYR A 207 -10.36 5.23 10.98
N LEU A 208 -9.26 4.52 11.20
CA LEU A 208 -7.89 5.00 11.03
C LEU A 208 -7.16 4.05 10.08
N SER A 209 -6.64 4.56 8.97
CA SER A 209 -5.65 3.83 8.17
C SER A 209 -4.24 4.15 8.65
N ILE A 210 -3.37 3.15 8.77
CA ILE A 210 -1.92 3.32 8.97
C ILE A 210 -1.16 2.37 8.05
N LEU A 211 0.03 2.75 7.60
CA LEU A 211 1.03 1.80 7.12
C LEU A 211 1.74 1.19 8.33
N ASN A 212 1.51 -0.10 8.57
CA ASN A 212 2.21 -0.87 9.58
C ASN A 212 3.55 -1.38 9.01
N LEU A 213 4.66 -0.87 9.54
CA LEU A 213 6.00 -1.25 9.08
C LEU A 213 6.44 -2.65 9.51
N GLU A 214 5.80 -3.24 10.53
CA GLU A 214 6.10 -4.61 10.95
C GLU A 214 5.56 -5.62 9.94
N THR A 215 4.35 -5.39 9.41
CA THR A 215 3.73 -6.22 8.38
C THR A 215 4.03 -5.75 6.96
N ASN A 216 4.55 -4.53 6.81
CA ASN A 216 4.72 -3.82 5.54
C ASN A 216 3.40 -3.73 4.72
N SER A 217 2.30 -3.45 5.42
CA SER A 217 0.98 -3.36 4.81
C SER A 217 0.15 -2.23 5.39
N THR A 218 -0.71 -1.64 4.57
CA THR A 218 -1.68 -0.66 5.04
C THR A 218 -2.84 -1.36 5.71
N GLN A 219 -3.11 -0.98 6.96
CA GLN A 219 -4.13 -1.55 7.81
C GLN A 219 -5.14 -0.48 8.21
N ILE A 220 -6.42 -0.85 8.24
CA ILE A 220 -7.51 0.02 8.66
C ILE A 220 -8.09 -0.51 9.96
N TYR A 221 -8.13 0.37 10.95
CA TYR A 221 -8.61 0.09 12.28
C TYR A 221 -9.89 0.86 12.57
N LYS A 222 -10.84 0.26 13.27
CA LYS A 222 -11.95 0.96 13.91
C LYS A 222 -11.47 1.59 15.20
N VAL A 223 -11.72 2.89 15.36
CA VAL A 223 -11.33 3.67 16.52
C VAL A 223 -12.42 3.57 17.59
N GLY A 224 -12.04 3.14 18.79
CA GLY A 224 -12.95 3.05 19.92
C GLY A 224 -13.49 4.41 20.36
N ALA A 225 -14.62 4.42 21.07
CA ALA A 225 -15.30 5.65 21.48
C ALA A 225 -14.47 6.57 22.40
N GLN A 226 -13.40 6.07 23.03
CA GLN A 226 -12.44 6.87 23.81
C GLN A 226 -11.10 7.06 23.08
N ALA A 227 -10.98 6.56 21.85
CA ALA A 227 -9.78 6.59 21.01
C ALA A 227 -8.55 5.89 21.60
N ASP A 228 -8.68 5.17 22.72
CA ASP A 228 -7.60 4.44 23.40
C ASP A 228 -7.41 3.01 22.87
N GLN A 229 -8.46 2.41 22.30
CA GLN A 229 -8.46 1.07 21.72
C GLN A 229 -8.86 1.13 20.25
N CYS A 230 -8.19 0.33 19.42
CA CYS A 230 -8.54 0.20 18.02
C CYS A 230 -8.60 -1.27 17.59
N GLU A 231 -9.48 -1.58 16.65
CA GLU A 231 -9.74 -2.95 16.18
C GLU A 231 -9.39 -3.05 14.71
N LEU A 232 -8.52 -3.99 14.32
CA LEU A 232 -8.17 -4.18 12.92
C LEU A 232 -9.40 -4.66 12.14
N MET A 233 -9.82 -3.87 11.15
CA MET A 233 -10.98 -4.17 10.30
C MET A 233 -10.58 -4.83 8.99
N VAL A 234 -9.51 -4.32 8.36
CA VAL A 234 -8.97 -4.85 7.11
C VAL A 234 -7.47 -4.56 7.03
N ASP A 235 -6.72 -5.51 6.49
CA ASP A 235 -5.32 -5.36 6.10
C ASP A 235 -5.27 -5.43 4.56
N LEU A 236 -4.81 -4.38 3.90
CA LEU A 236 -4.73 -4.31 2.43
C LEU A 236 -3.62 -5.20 1.85
N GLY A 237 -2.78 -5.84 2.68
CA GLY A 237 -1.73 -6.77 2.26
C GLY A 237 -0.59 -6.16 1.45
N VAL A 238 -0.70 -4.86 1.10
CA VAL A 238 0.29 -4.10 0.35
C VAL A 238 0.56 -2.77 1.07
N PRO A 239 1.79 -2.24 0.98
CA PRO A 239 2.07 -0.90 1.46
C PRO A 239 1.44 0.11 0.51
N THR A 240 0.61 0.99 1.06
CA THR A 240 -0.01 2.09 0.29
C THR A 240 0.45 3.42 0.83
N GLY A 241 0.41 4.44 -0.03
CA GLY A 241 0.42 5.82 0.45
C GLY A 241 -0.84 6.14 1.27
N LYS A 242 -1.02 7.43 1.58
CA LYS A 242 -2.17 7.91 2.39
C LYS A 242 -3.51 7.49 1.75
N VAL A 243 -4.29 6.70 2.47
CA VAL A 243 -5.66 6.32 2.11
C VAL A 243 -6.58 7.55 2.16
N SER A 244 -7.58 7.60 1.30
CA SER A 244 -8.72 8.52 1.41
C SER A 244 -10.00 7.72 1.52
N PHE A 245 -10.73 7.95 2.61
CA PHE A 245 -12.10 7.46 2.78
C PHE A 245 -13.07 8.36 2.02
N ASP A 246 -14.11 7.77 1.45
CA ASP A 246 -15.22 8.49 0.85
C ASP A 246 -16.13 9.16 1.89
N TYR A 247 -17.16 9.84 1.41
CA TYR A 247 -18.18 10.49 2.26
C TYR A 247 -19.40 9.59 2.52
N GLY A 248 -19.38 8.36 2.01
CA GLY A 248 -20.45 7.39 2.18
C GLY A 248 -20.84 7.24 3.64
N GLN A 249 -22.15 7.29 3.90
CA GLN A 249 -22.72 6.92 5.18
C GLN A 249 -23.32 5.53 5.07
N GLY A 250 -23.10 4.70 6.10
CA GLY A 250 -23.71 3.39 6.19
C GLY A 250 -22.76 2.24 5.85
N SER A 251 -23.37 1.16 5.35
CA SER A 251 -22.72 -0.14 5.16
C SER A 251 -21.98 -0.29 3.85
N GLU A 252 -22.04 0.69 2.95
CA GLU A 252 -21.29 0.69 1.69
C GLU A 252 -20.33 1.88 1.76
N ARG A 253 -19.05 1.60 1.62
CA ARG A 253 -17.98 2.60 1.70
C ARG A 253 -16.97 2.38 0.60
N LYS A 254 -16.20 3.42 0.30
CA LYS A 254 -15.10 3.35 -0.64
C LYS A 254 -13.84 3.93 -0.02
N ILE A 255 -12.72 3.33 -0.39
CA ILE A 255 -11.41 3.91 -0.12
C ILE A 255 -10.64 4.07 -1.42
N THR A 256 -9.79 5.08 -1.49
CA THR A 256 -8.85 5.24 -2.58
C THR A 256 -7.45 5.47 -2.03
N PHE A 257 -6.46 4.92 -2.71
CA PHE A 257 -5.06 4.96 -2.30
C PHE A 257 -4.17 4.85 -3.53
N HIS A 258 -2.88 5.11 -3.36
CA HIS A 258 -1.88 4.81 -4.38
C HIS A 258 -0.85 3.84 -3.82
N ILE A 259 -0.17 3.13 -4.71
CA ILE A 259 0.93 2.24 -4.41
C ILE A 259 2.14 2.60 -5.26
N ASP A 260 3.31 2.31 -4.74
CA ASP A 260 4.55 2.30 -5.52
C ASP A 260 4.64 0.88 -6.13
N GLN A 261 4.46 0.76 -7.44
CA GLN A 261 4.53 -0.53 -8.12
C GLN A 261 5.95 -1.14 -8.04
N VAL A 262 6.95 -0.27 -7.91
CA VAL A 262 8.37 -0.60 -7.98
C VAL A 262 9.09 0.21 -6.90
N ASN A 263 9.99 -0.43 -6.15
CA ASN A 263 10.85 0.20 -5.14
C ASN A 263 10.09 1.00 -4.06
N THR A 264 9.06 0.41 -3.43
CA THR A 264 8.26 1.12 -2.40
C THR A 264 9.13 1.77 -1.33
N ASN A 265 9.02 3.09 -1.22
CA ASN A 265 9.59 3.83 -0.11
C ASN A 265 8.59 3.89 1.05
N THR A 266 8.69 2.93 1.97
CA THR A 266 7.80 2.83 3.14
C THR A 266 8.06 3.91 4.20
N SER A 267 9.19 4.61 4.10
CA SER A 267 9.50 5.71 5.02
C SER A 267 8.73 6.98 4.67
N TRP A 268 8.63 7.30 3.37
CA TRP A 268 7.97 8.50 2.85
C TRP A 268 7.46 8.26 1.44
N PHE A 269 6.14 8.36 1.24
CA PHE A 269 5.55 8.35 -0.09
C PHE A 269 5.62 9.75 -0.68
N ASP A 270 6.69 10.02 -1.42
CA ASP A 270 6.92 11.30 -2.10
C ASP A 270 6.55 11.19 -3.59
N SER A 271 6.78 12.25 -4.38
CA SER A 271 6.66 12.19 -5.84
C SER A 271 7.52 11.04 -6.42
N PRO A 272 7.06 10.37 -7.50
CA PRO A 272 7.82 9.35 -8.21
C PRO A 272 9.29 9.73 -8.42
N SER A 273 10.21 8.93 -7.86
CA SER A 273 11.62 9.02 -8.25
C SER A 273 11.79 8.36 -9.62
N SER A 274 12.92 8.58 -10.29
CA SER A 274 13.26 7.89 -11.56
C SER A 274 13.26 6.36 -11.48
N GLU A 275 13.09 5.80 -10.28
CA GLU A 275 13.10 4.37 -9.97
C GLU A 275 11.74 3.86 -9.48
N VAL A 276 10.70 4.70 -9.45
CA VAL A 276 9.36 4.36 -8.95
C VAL A 276 8.31 4.59 -10.03
N ILE A 277 7.33 3.70 -10.09
CA ILE A 277 6.07 3.90 -10.83
C ILE A 277 4.95 3.93 -9.80
N LYS A 278 4.01 4.88 -9.91
CA LYS A 278 2.86 4.94 -9.00
C LYS A 278 1.54 4.80 -9.72
N ASP A 279 0.61 4.08 -9.11
CA ASP A 279 -0.78 4.05 -9.57
C ASP A 279 -1.77 4.11 -8.44
N SER A 280 -2.93 4.68 -8.76
CA SER A 280 -4.02 4.89 -7.82
C SER A 280 -5.13 3.88 -8.06
N TYR A 281 -5.76 3.47 -6.97
CA TYR A 281 -6.79 2.46 -6.91
C TYR A 281 -7.98 2.99 -6.12
N VAL A 282 -9.17 2.49 -6.42
CA VAL A 282 -10.36 2.60 -5.59
C VAL A 282 -10.83 1.21 -5.21
N MET A 283 -11.33 1.07 -4.00
CA MET A 283 -11.80 -0.19 -3.43
C MET A 283 -13.17 0.04 -2.81
N ASP A 284 -14.14 -0.80 -3.19
CA ASP A 284 -15.47 -0.85 -2.61
C ASP A 284 -15.48 -1.81 -1.42
N ILE A 285 -16.09 -1.38 -0.31
CA ILE A 285 -16.12 -2.10 0.96
C ILE A 285 -17.56 -2.18 1.43
N SER A 286 -17.98 -3.38 1.83
CA SER A 286 -19.22 -3.58 2.58
C SER A 286 -18.93 -3.77 4.06
N ILE A 287 -19.74 -3.16 4.91
CA ILE A 287 -19.62 -3.21 6.37
C ILE A 287 -20.85 -3.92 6.94
N ASN A 288 -20.62 -5.10 7.50
CA ASN A 288 -21.64 -5.84 8.23
C ASN A 288 -21.70 -5.36 9.68
N ASN A 289 -22.90 -5.20 10.22
CA ASN A 289 -23.14 -4.76 11.60
C ASN A 289 -22.45 -3.43 11.96
N LEU A 290 -22.52 -2.44 11.06
CA LEU A 290 -21.95 -1.10 11.28
C LEU A 290 -22.25 -0.55 12.68
N GLY A 291 -21.19 -0.14 13.38
CA GLY A 291 -21.26 0.42 14.73
C GLY A 291 -21.30 -0.61 15.86
N ALA A 292 -21.51 -1.90 15.58
CA ALA A 292 -21.52 -2.95 16.60
C ALA A 292 -20.10 -3.41 17.00
N GLU A 293 -20.01 -4.16 18.10
CA GLU A 293 -18.75 -4.81 18.55
C GLU A 293 -18.31 -5.96 17.62
N ASN A 294 -19.22 -6.50 16.82
CA ASN A 294 -18.95 -7.57 15.85
C ASN A 294 -19.05 -7.06 14.40
N GLU A 295 -18.67 -5.80 14.20
CA GLU A 295 -18.57 -5.21 12.87
C GLU A 295 -17.52 -5.94 12.04
N THR A 296 -17.78 -6.20 10.77
CA THR A 296 -16.79 -6.78 9.86
C THR A 296 -16.80 -6.04 8.54
N TRP A 297 -15.64 -5.89 7.94
CA TRP A 297 -15.47 -5.30 6.62
C TRP A 297 -15.20 -6.39 5.61
N ASN A 298 -15.91 -6.37 4.48
CA ASN A 298 -15.63 -7.23 3.35
C ASN A 298 -15.26 -6.34 2.17
N VAL A 299 -14.13 -6.65 1.52
CA VAL A 299 -13.75 -5.97 0.28
C VAL A 299 -14.58 -6.60 -0.84
N GLU A 300 -15.40 -5.79 -1.50
CA GLU A 300 -16.32 -6.25 -2.55
C GLU A 300 -15.65 -6.20 -3.92
N SER A 301 -14.94 -5.10 -4.17
CA SER A 301 -14.35 -4.83 -5.47
C SER A 301 -13.16 -3.90 -5.34
N TYR A 302 -12.29 -3.92 -6.36
CA TYR A 302 -11.37 -2.84 -6.57
C TYR A 302 -11.24 -2.51 -8.05
N GLN A 303 -10.67 -1.34 -8.30
CA GLN A 303 -10.56 -0.76 -9.62
C GLN A 303 -9.29 0.10 -9.66
N ARG A 304 -8.45 -0.17 -10.66
CA ARG A 304 -7.29 0.65 -10.95
C ARG A 304 -7.70 1.92 -11.70
N LEU A 305 -7.37 3.08 -11.15
CA LEU A 305 -7.75 4.37 -11.74
C LEU A 305 -6.80 4.78 -12.86
N THR A 306 -5.50 4.48 -12.73
CA THR A 306 -4.47 4.89 -13.69
C THR A 306 -3.56 3.74 -14.11
N SER A 307 -2.96 3.82 -15.29
CA SER A 307 -2.04 2.79 -15.83
C SER A 307 -0.73 3.43 -16.28
N THR A 308 0.12 3.77 -15.32
CA THR A 308 1.46 4.26 -15.62
C THR A 308 2.39 3.11 -15.98
N GLN A 309 3.21 3.28 -17.02
CA GLN A 309 4.23 2.29 -17.42
C GLN A 309 5.64 2.90 -17.48
N THR A 310 5.76 4.20 -17.23
CA THR A 310 7.01 4.95 -17.29
C THR A 310 7.59 5.14 -15.89
N MET A 311 8.85 4.75 -15.71
CA MET A 311 9.62 5.00 -14.48
C MET A 311 9.75 6.52 -14.23
N GLY A 312 9.62 6.97 -12.98
CA GLY A 312 9.62 8.41 -12.69
C GLY A 312 8.32 9.11 -13.04
N SER A 313 7.23 8.36 -13.22
CA SER A 313 5.91 8.90 -13.47
C SER A 313 4.89 8.15 -12.62
N GLY A 314 3.69 8.71 -12.47
CA GLY A 314 2.65 8.01 -11.74
C GLY A 314 1.45 8.86 -11.39
N SER A 315 0.48 8.23 -10.72
CA SER A 315 -0.58 8.95 -10.03
C SER A 315 -0.51 8.73 -8.53
N TYR A 316 -0.82 9.78 -7.77
CA TYR A 316 -0.71 9.74 -6.32
C TYR A 316 -1.65 10.75 -5.64
N TYR A 317 -1.81 10.58 -4.33
CA TYR A 317 -2.70 11.36 -3.46
C TYR A 317 -4.17 11.44 -3.92
N PRO A 318 -4.83 10.31 -4.26
CA PRO A 318 -6.24 10.36 -4.62
C PRO A 318 -7.11 10.77 -3.42
N ARG A 319 -8.12 11.60 -3.69
CA ARG A 319 -9.06 12.14 -2.70
C ARG A 319 -10.48 12.14 -3.25
N PHE A 320 -11.42 11.64 -2.46
CA PHE A 320 -12.85 11.75 -2.76
C PHE A 320 -13.40 13.15 -2.49
N ASP A 321 -14.38 13.57 -3.29
CA ASP A 321 -15.36 14.61 -2.95
C ASP A 321 -16.69 14.01 -2.48
N GLN A 322 -17.63 14.84 -2.02
CA GLN A 322 -18.93 14.37 -1.49
C GLN A 322 -19.81 13.68 -2.53
N GLU A 323 -19.52 13.84 -3.82
CA GLU A 323 -20.24 13.18 -4.91
C GLU A 323 -19.59 11.83 -5.29
N GLY A 324 -18.50 11.45 -4.63
CA GLY A 324 -17.77 10.21 -4.89
C GLY A 324 -16.79 10.30 -6.06
N GLN A 325 -16.59 11.49 -6.65
CA GLN A 325 -15.54 11.69 -7.64
C GLN A 325 -14.18 11.75 -6.95
N ILE A 326 -13.13 11.43 -7.70
CA ILE A 326 -11.76 11.38 -7.20
C ILE A 326 -10.93 12.46 -7.89
N VAL A 327 -10.23 13.28 -7.11
CA VAL A 327 -9.15 14.14 -7.63
C VAL A 327 -7.81 13.56 -7.18
N LEU A 328 -6.83 13.49 -8.08
CA LEU A 328 -5.49 13.02 -7.81
C LEU A 328 -4.43 13.87 -8.52
N VAL A 329 -3.17 13.66 -8.16
CA VAL A 329 -2.01 14.23 -8.88
C VAL A 329 -1.47 13.20 -9.86
N ARG A 330 -1.29 13.61 -11.11
CA ARG A 330 -0.60 12.86 -12.16
C ARG A 330 0.75 13.49 -12.47
N GLU A 331 1.81 12.71 -12.44
CA GLU A 331 3.14 13.08 -12.92
C GLU A 331 3.47 12.29 -14.17
N GLU A 332 3.93 13.00 -15.21
CA GLU A 332 4.39 12.45 -16.47
C GLU A 332 5.49 13.34 -17.07
N GLU A 333 6.20 12.82 -18.07
CA GLU A 333 7.15 13.61 -18.84
C GLU A 333 6.44 14.48 -19.89
N ASP A 334 6.82 15.76 -19.99
CA ASP A 334 6.36 16.66 -21.05
C ASP A 334 7.05 16.38 -22.40
N GLU A 335 6.74 17.17 -23.42
CA GLU A 335 7.32 17.02 -24.76
C GLU A 335 8.86 17.20 -24.81
N PHE A 336 9.47 17.70 -23.73
CA PHE A 336 10.91 17.90 -23.57
C PHE A 336 11.55 16.87 -22.63
N GLY A 337 10.79 15.91 -22.11
CA GLY A 337 11.27 14.94 -21.12
C GLY A 337 11.45 15.55 -19.74
N LEU A 338 10.76 16.66 -19.43
CA LEU A 338 10.76 17.26 -18.09
C LEU A 338 9.51 16.83 -17.32
N PRO A 339 9.58 16.66 -15.99
CA PRO A 339 8.40 16.33 -15.19
C PRO A 339 7.32 17.41 -15.28
N ALA A 340 6.10 16.99 -15.58
CA ALA A 340 4.90 17.81 -15.58
C ALA A 340 3.84 17.19 -14.64
N PHE A 341 3.17 18.07 -13.88
CA PHE A 341 2.26 17.69 -12.81
C PHE A 341 0.85 18.17 -13.14
N PHE A 342 -0.14 17.31 -12.96
CA PHE A 342 -1.53 17.61 -13.29
C PHE A 342 -2.46 17.24 -12.15
N LEU A 343 -3.46 18.08 -11.89
CA LEU A 343 -4.66 17.67 -11.17
C LEU A 343 -5.60 16.99 -12.17
N GLU A 344 -5.98 15.75 -11.89
CA GLU A 344 -6.91 14.98 -12.72
C GLU A 344 -8.11 14.52 -11.91
N ARG A 345 -9.29 14.57 -12.54
CA ARG A 345 -10.57 14.15 -11.94
C ARG A 345 -11.08 12.87 -12.57
N TYR A 346 -11.51 11.92 -11.75
CA TYR A 346 -12.05 10.64 -12.17
C TYR A 346 -13.45 10.40 -11.60
N ASP A 347 -14.28 9.72 -12.38
CA ASP A 347 -15.58 9.22 -11.94
C ASP A 347 -15.48 7.69 -11.78
N PRO A 348 -15.30 7.16 -10.56
CA PRO A 348 -15.10 5.72 -10.36
C PRO A 348 -16.29 4.89 -10.86
N GLU A 349 -17.52 5.42 -10.84
CA GLU A 349 -18.73 4.74 -11.30
C GLU A 349 -18.73 4.48 -12.82
N ALA A 350 -17.89 5.20 -13.57
CA ALA A 350 -17.77 5.02 -15.01
C ALA A 350 -17.13 3.68 -15.42
N MET A 351 -16.60 2.89 -14.48
CA MET A 351 -16.10 1.54 -14.77
C MET A 351 -16.71 0.47 -13.87
N THR A 352 -16.79 -0.74 -14.40
CA THR A 352 -17.06 -1.94 -13.61
C THR A 352 -15.82 -2.32 -12.80
N GLY A 353 -15.95 -2.26 -11.47
CA GLY A 353 -15.00 -2.86 -10.54
C GLY A 353 -14.93 -4.38 -10.72
N ILE A 354 -13.81 -4.97 -10.28
CA ILE A 354 -13.59 -6.42 -10.33
C ILE A 354 -13.94 -6.99 -8.97
N THR A 355 -14.85 -7.97 -8.95
CA THR A 355 -15.25 -8.64 -7.71
C THR A 355 -14.06 -9.33 -7.07
N PHE A 356 -13.92 -9.12 -5.76
CA PHE A 356 -12.77 -9.50 -4.98
C PHE A 356 -12.95 -10.83 -4.25
N ASP A 357 -11.87 -11.59 -4.06
CA ASP A 357 -11.87 -12.76 -3.16
C ASP A 357 -11.43 -12.34 -1.76
N GLU A 358 -12.36 -12.35 -0.81
CA GLU A 358 -12.15 -11.94 0.58
C GLU A 358 -11.00 -12.70 1.29
N GLN A 359 -10.64 -13.90 0.81
CA GLN A 359 -9.51 -14.66 1.38
C GLN A 359 -8.17 -13.93 1.24
N LEU A 360 -8.05 -12.99 0.29
CA LEU A 360 -6.84 -12.18 0.05
C LEU A 360 -6.38 -11.37 1.26
N PHE A 361 -7.29 -10.98 2.17
CA PHE A 361 -6.99 -10.05 3.27
C PHE A 361 -7.14 -10.65 4.68
N LYS A 362 -7.54 -11.93 4.81
CA LYS A 362 -7.79 -12.56 6.12
C LYS A 362 -6.63 -13.37 6.71
N ALA A 363 -5.50 -13.48 6.02
CA ALA A 363 -4.37 -14.33 6.46
C ALA A 363 -3.34 -13.51 7.27
N ASN A 364 -3.21 -13.76 8.57
CA ASN A 364 -2.48 -12.88 9.51
C ASN A 364 -1.01 -13.25 9.83
N GLU A 365 -0.33 -14.17 9.12
CA GLU A 365 0.92 -14.75 9.67
C GLU A 365 2.17 -14.89 8.77
N LEU A 366 2.17 -14.41 7.51
CA LEU A 366 3.35 -14.54 6.62
C LEU A 366 3.76 -13.19 5.98
N GLY A 367 5.06 -12.93 5.73
CA GLY A 367 5.53 -11.68 5.10
C GLY A 367 5.08 -11.51 3.63
N CYS A 368 5.01 -10.27 3.12
CA CYS A 368 4.24 -9.91 1.92
C CYS A 368 4.54 -10.70 0.63
N GLU A 369 5.81 -10.92 0.28
CA GLU A 369 6.17 -11.53 -1.01
C GLU A 369 5.86 -13.04 -1.05
N ASP A 370 6.29 -13.77 -0.01
CA ASP A 370 5.96 -15.19 0.13
C ASP A 370 4.48 -15.41 0.46
N ARG A 371 3.80 -14.46 1.12
CA ARG A 371 2.36 -14.53 1.39
C ARG A 371 1.56 -14.50 0.09
N ALA A 372 1.80 -13.50 -0.75
CA ALA A 372 1.11 -13.34 -2.03
C ALA A 372 1.35 -14.54 -2.95
N ARG A 373 2.61 -14.96 -3.07
CA ARG A 373 3.01 -16.11 -3.90
C ARG A 373 2.43 -17.43 -3.42
N ASN A 374 2.32 -17.66 -2.10
CA ASN A 374 1.83 -18.94 -1.57
C ASN A 374 0.30 -19.00 -1.43
N LEU A 375 -0.36 -17.88 -1.13
CA LEU A 375 -1.82 -17.86 -0.98
C LEU A 375 -2.54 -17.70 -2.32
N PHE A 376 -1.95 -16.97 -3.26
CA PHE A 376 -2.54 -16.68 -4.58
C PHE A 376 -1.51 -16.88 -5.69
N PRO A 377 -0.96 -18.10 -5.83
CA PRO A 377 0.10 -18.36 -6.79
C PRO A 377 -0.31 -18.01 -8.22
N GLU A 378 -1.58 -18.19 -8.57
CA GLU A 378 -2.12 -17.87 -9.90
C GLU A 378 -2.14 -16.35 -10.14
N LEU A 379 -2.72 -15.56 -9.23
CA LEU A 379 -2.78 -14.10 -9.38
C LEU A 379 -1.39 -13.48 -9.38
N TYR A 380 -0.52 -13.96 -8.48
CA TYR A 380 0.87 -13.53 -8.46
C TYR A 380 1.59 -13.84 -9.78
N ALA A 381 1.42 -15.05 -10.32
CA ALA A 381 2.01 -15.46 -11.59
C ALA A 381 1.47 -14.65 -12.77
N LEU A 382 0.16 -14.34 -12.79
CA LEU A 382 -0.46 -13.50 -13.81
C LEU A 382 0.09 -12.07 -13.79
N GLY A 383 0.19 -11.45 -12.61
CA GLY A 383 0.76 -10.12 -12.46
C GLY A 383 2.24 -10.10 -12.87
N SER A 384 3.00 -11.11 -12.43
CA SER A 384 4.41 -11.27 -12.79
C SER A 384 4.61 -11.42 -14.31
N LEU A 385 3.74 -12.20 -14.95
CA LEU A 385 3.75 -12.38 -16.41
C LEU A 385 3.45 -11.03 -17.10
N TYR A 386 2.46 -10.29 -16.60
CA TYR A 386 2.14 -8.98 -17.14
C TYR A 386 3.33 -8.04 -17.01
N GLU A 387 3.94 -7.91 -15.83
CA GLU A 387 5.10 -7.04 -15.64
C GLU A 387 6.25 -7.42 -16.56
N ASN A 388 6.47 -8.71 -16.79
CA ASN A 388 7.53 -9.16 -17.67
C ASN A 388 7.33 -8.79 -19.14
N ILE A 389 6.10 -8.83 -19.63
CA ILE A 389 5.77 -8.59 -21.03
C ILE A 389 5.46 -7.12 -21.29
N CYS A 390 4.82 -6.46 -20.34
CA CYS A 390 4.14 -5.18 -20.53
C CYS A 390 4.85 -4.01 -19.83
N THR A 391 5.84 -4.25 -18.96
CA THR A 391 6.60 -3.18 -18.33
C THR A 391 8.10 -3.33 -18.57
N ASN A 392 8.80 -2.19 -18.57
CA ASN A 392 10.27 -2.16 -18.67
C ASN A 392 10.93 -2.18 -17.27
N ALA A 393 10.19 -2.51 -16.22
CA ALA A 393 10.71 -2.52 -14.86
C ALA A 393 11.78 -3.61 -14.71
N PRO A 394 12.88 -3.40 -13.95
CA PRO A 394 13.86 -4.45 -13.64
C PRO A 394 13.22 -5.64 -12.92
N SER A 395 13.71 -6.86 -13.17
CA SER A 395 13.13 -8.08 -12.57
C SER A 395 13.23 -8.15 -11.04
N GLU A 396 14.21 -7.46 -10.45
CA GLU A 396 14.46 -7.42 -9.00
C GLU A 396 13.44 -6.55 -8.23
N THR A 397 12.64 -5.78 -8.94
CA THR A 397 11.76 -4.75 -8.37
C THR A 397 10.30 -4.92 -8.79
N ARG A 398 10.01 -6.01 -9.51
CA ARG A 398 8.66 -6.43 -9.89
C ARG A 398 7.94 -7.03 -8.67
N PHE A 399 6.64 -7.26 -8.76
CA PHE A 399 5.84 -8.12 -7.89
C PHE A 399 5.13 -7.51 -6.67
N GLN A 400 5.36 -6.25 -6.29
CA GLN A 400 4.70 -5.70 -5.09
C GLN A 400 3.19 -5.48 -5.27
N ASP A 401 2.75 -5.21 -6.51
CA ASP A 401 1.34 -5.08 -6.85
C ASP A 401 0.85 -6.15 -7.83
N ALA A 402 1.60 -7.24 -8.04
CA ALA A 402 1.27 -8.26 -9.03
C ALA A 402 -0.17 -8.79 -8.90
N ILE A 403 -0.65 -8.98 -7.67
CA ILE A 403 -2.03 -9.38 -7.42
C ILE A 403 -3.01 -8.30 -7.89
N LEU A 404 -2.81 -7.04 -7.51
CA LEU A 404 -3.67 -5.91 -7.91
C LEU A 404 -3.62 -5.67 -9.42
N LEU A 405 -2.47 -5.91 -10.04
CA LEU A 405 -2.27 -5.80 -11.47
C LEU A 405 -2.99 -6.92 -12.22
N ALA A 406 -2.90 -8.16 -11.73
CA ALA A 406 -3.54 -9.32 -12.33
C ALA A 406 -5.05 -9.13 -12.44
N GLN A 407 -5.67 -8.67 -11.34
CA GLN A 407 -7.09 -8.36 -11.32
C GLN A 407 -7.38 -6.90 -11.71
N SER A 408 -6.50 -6.24 -12.48
CA SER A 408 -6.82 -5.03 -13.27
C SER A 408 -6.91 -5.32 -14.78
N MET A 409 -6.53 -6.53 -15.20
CA MET A 409 -6.61 -6.95 -16.59
C MET A 409 -8.04 -7.27 -16.99
N THR A 410 -8.37 -7.06 -18.26
CA THR A 410 -9.60 -7.63 -18.81
C THR A 410 -9.45 -9.13 -19.01
N LYS A 411 -10.55 -9.89 -18.99
CA LYS A 411 -10.49 -11.33 -19.31
C LYS A 411 -9.81 -11.60 -20.64
N GLU A 412 -10.17 -10.84 -21.67
CA GLU A 412 -9.57 -10.98 -23.00
C GLU A 412 -8.06 -10.74 -22.97
N ASN A 413 -7.62 -9.68 -22.29
CA ASN A 413 -6.20 -9.35 -22.19
C ASN A 413 -5.43 -10.36 -21.33
N CYS A 414 -6.00 -10.81 -20.22
CA CYS A 414 -5.44 -11.86 -19.36
C CYS A 414 -5.28 -13.18 -20.13
N LEU A 415 -6.31 -13.61 -20.86
CA LEU A 415 -6.27 -14.82 -21.68
C LEU A 415 -5.22 -14.71 -22.78
N GLY A 416 -5.18 -13.60 -23.51
CA GLY A 416 -4.18 -13.35 -24.53
C GLY A 416 -2.76 -13.39 -23.95
N LEU A 417 -2.55 -12.78 -22.78
CA LEU A 417 -1.26 -12.76 -22.09
C LEU A 417 -0.81 -14.19 -21.74
N VAL A 418 -1.69 -14.97 -21.13
CA VAL A 418 -1.43 -16.36 -20.74
C VAL A 418 -1.17 -17.25 -21.96
N GLU A 419 -2.03 -17.22 -22.97
CA GLU A 419 -1.94 -18.06 -24.16
C GLU A 419 -0.69 -17.77 -25.00
N ASN A 420 -0.31 -16.49 -25.12
CA ASN A 420 0.79 -16.08 -25.97
C ASN A 420 2.16 -16.14 -25.29
N TYR A 421 2.23 -15.96 -23.97
CA TYR A 421 3.51 -15.73 -23.28
C TYR A 421 3.80 -16.67 -22.09
N TRP A 422 2.82 -17.40 -21.54
CA TRP A 422 3.04 -18.19 -20.33
C TRP A 422 4.08 -19.31 -20.52
N ASN A 423 4.06 -20.02 -21.65
CA ASN A 423 4.98 -21.15 -21.86
C ASN A 423 6.46 -20.72 -21.84
N ASP A 424 6.75 -19.56 -22.43
CA ASP A 424 8.11 -19.00 -22.46
C ASP A 424 8.51 -18.49 -21.07
N PHE A 425 7.61 -17.77 -20.40
CA PHE A 425 7.84 -17.26 -19.04
C PHE A 425 7.99 -18.38 -17.99
N ASN A 426 7.16 -19.43 -18.07
CA ASN A 426 7.19 -20.54 -17.12
C ASN A 426 8.45 -21.39 -17.26
N ALA A 427 8.98 -21.53 -18.49
CA ALA A 427 10.25 -22.20 -18.72
C ALA A 427 11.40 -21.50 -17.98
N GLU A 428 11.30 -20.18 -17.76
CA GLU A 428 12.28 -19.39 -17.01
C GLU A 428 12.03 -19.44 -15.49
N GLN A 429 10.77 -19.44 -15.05
CA GLN A 429 10.41 -19.36 -13.62
C GLN A 429 10.25 -20.72 -12.93
N ALA A 430 10.14 -21.82 -13.68
CA ALA A 430 9.91 -23.17 -13.18
C ALA A 430 8.68 -23.30 -12.23
N SER A 431 7.59 -22.58 -12.54
CA SER A 431 6.35 -22.69 -11.78
C SER A 431 5.64 -24.02 -12.02
N SER A 432 5.00 -24.54 -10.98
CA SER A 432 4.17 -25.76 -11.07
C SER A 432 2.77 -25.51 -11.63
N LEU A 433 2.38 -24.25 -11.83
CA LEU A 433 1.07 -23.87 -12.34
C LEU A 433 0.88 -24.26 -13.80
N SER A 434 -0.23 -24.94 -14.07
CA SER A 434 -0.67 -25.29 -15.41
C SER A 434 -1.29 -24.08 -16.12
N LEU A 435 -1.30 -24.15 -17.46
CA LEU A 435 -2.00 -23.16 -18.29
C LEU A 435 -3.48 -23.06 -17.91
N ASP A 436 -4.14 -24.21 -17.68
CA ASP A 436 -5.57 -24.27 -17.35
C ASP A 436 -5.89 -23.56 -16.02
N GLU A 437 -5.02 -23.68 -15.00
CA GLU A 437 -5.18 -22.98 -13.71
C GLU A 437 -5.10 -21.45 -13.86
N LEU A 438 -4.18 -20.95 -14.69
CA LEU A 438 -4.05 -19.52 -14.96
C LEU A 438 -5.20 -18.98 -15.81
N THR A 439 -5.57 -19.69 -16.87
CA THR A 439 -6.71 -19.35 -17.72
C THR A 439 -8.02 -19.32 -16.91
N ALA A 440 -8.19 -20.24 -15.95
CA ALA A 440 -9.34 -20.23 -15.04
C ALA A 440 -9.33 -19.05 -14.05
N SER A 441 -8.15 -18.52 -13.73
CA SER A 441 -7.96 -17.35 -12.86
C SER A 441 -8.14 -16.02 -13.59
N CYS A 442 -8.21 -16.01 -14.93
CA CYS A 442 -8.62 -14.85 -15.70
C CYS A 442 -10.12 -14.57 -15.46
N LEU A 443 -10.40 -13.69 -14.50
CA LEU A 443 -11.75 -13.35 -14.05
C LEU A 443 -12.61 -12.82 -15.21
N ASP A 444 -13.84 -13.34 -15.32
CA ASP A 444 -14.90 -12.60 -16.02
C ASP A 444 -15.22 -11.37 -15.18
N PHE A 445 -15.23 -10.17 -15.79
CA PHE A 445 -15.93 -9.05 -15.16
C PHE A 445 -17.38 -9.48 -15.02
N PRO A 446 -17.93 -9.60 -13.81
CA PRO A 446 -19.34 -9.86 -13.69
C PRO A 446 -20.05 -8.67 -14.34
N SER A 447 -20.87 -8.95 -15.36
CA SER A 447 -21.76 -7.95 -15.94
C SER A 447 -22.84 -7.59 -14.90
N GLN A 448 -22.53 -6.71 -13.94
CA GLN A 448 -23.37 -6.08 -12.89
C GLN A 448 -24.50 -6.90 -12.20
N SER A 449 -24.67 -8.20 -12.44
CA SER A 449 -25.96 -8.88 -12.18
C SER A 449 -25.89 -10.24 -11.50
N GLN A 450 -24.73 -10.77 -11.13
CA GLN A 450 -24.64 -12.03 -10.40
C GLN A 450 -23.49 -12.06 -9.40
N LEU A 451 -23.79 -11.76 -8.14
CA LEU A 451 -22.94 -12.09 -7.00
C LEU A 451 -23.61 -13.23 -6.22
N VAL A 452 -22.94 -14.37 -6.13
CA VAL A 452 -23.36 -15.57 -5.39
C VAL A 452 -22.28 -15.88 -4.36
N HIS A 453 -22.70 -16.12 -3.11
CA HIS A 453 -21.84 -16.39 -1.96
C HIS A 453 -20.81 -17.51 -2.15
N SER A 454 -19.56 -17.23 -1.75
CA SER A 454 -18.46 -18.19 -1.58
C SER A 454 -18.45 -18.85 -0.19
N PRO A 455 -17.85 -20.05 -0.03
CA PRO A 455 -17.91 -20.86 1.18
C PRO A 455 -16.90 -20.44 2.26
N THR A 456 -17.19 -20.81 3.52
CA THR A 456 -16.46 -20.41 4.74
C THR A 456 -15.19 -21.23 5.03
N LEU A 457 -14.21 -20.56 5.66
CA LEU A 457 -12.86 -20.95 6.11
C LEU A 457 -12.67 -22.25 6.95
N ALA A 458 -13.65 -23.15 7.04
CA ALA A 458 -13.54 -24.40 7.81
C ALA A 458 -12.79 -25.54 7.08
N ASP A 459 -12.38 -25.34 5.81
CA ASP A 459 -11.91 -26.43 4.94
C ASP A 459 -10.38 -26.53 4.77
N PHE A 460 -9.57 -25.66 5.38
CA PHE A 460 -8.09 -25.66 5.23
C PHE A 460 -7.29 -26.09 6.48
N GLY A 461 -7.96 -26.52 7.55
CA GLY A 461 -7.30 -26.99 8.78
C GLY A 461 -6.79 -28.43 8.71
N GLY A 462 -5.81 -28.70 7.85
CA GLY A 462 -5.08 -29.98 7.86
C GLY A 462 -3.90 -29.93 8.84
N THR A 463 -3.98 -30.64 9.97
CA THR A 463 -2.82 -30.85 10.85
C THR A 463 -1.76 -31.69 10.13
N GLN A 464 -0.70 -31.09 9.61
CA GLN A 464 0.41 -31.81 8.98
C GLN A 464 1.45 -32.25 10.02
N GLN A 465 1.19 -33.37 10.71
CA GLN A 465 2.14 -33.91 11.69
C GLN A 465 3.46 -34.42 11.08
N ASP A 466 3.50 -34.73 9.78
CA ASP A 466 4.61 -35.47 9.14
C ASP A 466 5.65 -34.62 8.38
N GLU A 467 5.55 -33.29 8.42
CA GLU A 467 6.52 -32.40 7.73
C GLU A 467 7.94 -32.53 8.32
N ALA A 468 8.98 -32.56 7.47
CA ALA A 468 10.37 -32.66 7.90
C ALA A 468 10.88 -31.34 8.54
N PRO A 469 11.84 -31.37 9.49
CA PRO A 469 12.42 -30.18 10.11
C PRO A 469 12.86 -29.07 9.14
N GLN A 470 13.42 -29.46 7.99
CA GLN A 470 13.86 -28.57 6.92
C GLN A 470 12.69 -27.81 6.28
N GLU A 471 11.60 -28.53 5.98
CA GLU A 471 10.40 -27.97 5.34
C GLU A 471 9.68 -27.03 6.30
N THR A 472 9.60 -27.41 7.58
CA THR A 472 9.06 -26.54 8.64
C THR A 472 9.89 -25.27 8.80
N LEU A 473 11.23 -25.32 8.75
CA LEU A 473 12.08 -24.12 8.77
C LEU A 473 11.79 -23.20 7.57
N LEU A 474 11.68 -23.74 6.36
CA LEU A 474 11.41 -22.95 5.16
C LEU A 474 10.03 -22.27 5.25
N ARG A 475 9.00 -23.01 5.67
CA ARG A 475 7.65 -22.48 5.84
C ARG A 475 7.56 -21.38 6.90
N VAL A 476 8.23 -21.58 8.05
CA VAL A 476 8.09 -20.69 9.21
C VAL A 476 9.09 -19.53 9.19
N CYS A 477 10.31 -19.77 8.73
CA CYS A 477 11.41 -18.80 8.81
C CYS A 477 11.90 -18.31 7.45
N GLY A 478 11.51 -18.97 6.35
CA GLY A 478 12.03 -18.69 5.01
C GLY A 478 11.79 -17.25 4.56
N GLY A 479 10.58 -16.73 4.77
CA GLY A 479 10.21 -15.40 4.26
C GLY A 479 10.97 -14.23 4.86
N CYS A 480 11.47 -14.33 6.10
CA CYS A 480 12.23 -13.25 6.72
C CYS A 480 13.75 -13.37 6.49
N HIS A 481 14.26 -14.59 6.36
CA HIS A 481 15.71 -14.82 6.41
C HIS A 481 16.33 -15.23 5.07
N ILE A 482 15.55 -15.80 4.14
CA ILE A 482 16.06 -16.24 2.84
C ILE A 482 16.10 -15.06 1.86
N ALA A 483 15.11 -14.16 1.90
CA ALA A 483 15.07 -12.96 1.07
C ALA A 483 16.22 -11.96 1.35
N ALA A 484 16.75 -11.93 2.58
CA ALA A 484 17.80 -11.00 2.99
C ALA A 484 19.22 -11.44 2.58
N SER A 485 19.41 -12.64 2.01
CA SER A 485 20.75 -13.17 1.77
C SER A 485 20.89 -14.02 0.49
N MET A 486 21.08 -13.31 -0.63
CA MET A 486 21.64 -13.74 -1.93
C MET A 486 20.71 -14.28 -3.02
N PRO A 487 21.04 -13.99 -4.32
CA PRO A 487 20.35 -14.51 -5.48
C PRO A 487 20.85 -15.92 -5.83
N TYR A 488 19.96 -16.83 -6.21
CA TYR A 488 20.35 -18.03 -6.97
C TYR A 488 19.47 -18.22 -8.20
N THR A 489 20.08 -17.96 -9.36
CA THR A 489 19.83 -18.68 -10.60
C THR A 489 20.49 -20.05 -10.50
N LYS A 490 19.73 -21.13 -10.64
CA LYS A 490 20.28 -22.49 -10.80
C LYS A 490 20.33 -22.79 -12.30
N PHE A 491 21.52 -22.79 -12.91
CA PHE A 491 21.68 -23.23 -14.30
C PHE A 491 21.50 -24.75 -14.40
N ILE A 492 20.53 -25.19 -15.20
CA ILE A 492 20.50 -26.55 -15.74
C ILE A 492 21.46 -26.56 -16.93
N ILE A 493 22.61 -27.23 -16.81
CA ILE A 493 23.51 -27.47 -17.94
C ILE A 493 23.15 -28.83 -18.53
N GLN A 494 22.58 -28.84 -19.73
CA GLN A 494 22.53 -30.04 -20.57
C GLN A 494 23.94 -30.35 -21.08
N ASP A 495 24.35 -31.61 -21.01
CA ASP A 495 25.57 -32.03 -21.69
C ASP A 495 25.41 -32.01 -23.22
N GLU A 496 26.52 -32.16 -23.95
CA GLU A 496 26.54 -32.15 -25.41
C GLU A 496 25.69 -33.26 -26.06
N ASP A 497 25.22 -34.23 -25.27
CA ASP A 497 24.37 -35.35 -25.71
C ASP A 497 22.88 -35.18 -25.30
N GLY A 498 22.50 -34.06 -24.65
CA GLY A 498 21.13 -33.73 -24.30
C GLY A 498 20.58 -34.46 -23.08
N ASN A 499 21.43 -35.05 -22.22
CA ASN A 499 20.98 -35.72 -21.01
C ASN A 499 20.96 -34.77 -19.82
N LEU A 500 19.88 -34.83 -19.02
CA LEU A 500 19.83 -34.21 -17.70
C LEU A 500 20.67 -35.05 -16.74
N ALA A 501 21.88 -34.60 -16.44
CA ALA A 501 22.71 -35.24 -15.42
C ALA A 501 22.15 -34.92 -14.02
N THR A 502 21.31 -35.82 -13.48
CA THR A 502 21.07 -35.90 -12.03
C THR A 502 22.15 -36.77 -11.41
N GLU A 503 23.29 -36.19 -11.05
CA GLU A 503 24.08 -36.80 -9.99
C GLU A 503 23.35 -36.60 -8.66
N PRO A 504 23.31 -37.60 -7.76
CA PRO A 504 22.83 -37.40 -6.41
C PRO A 504 23.90 -36.62 -5.65
N THR A 505 23.89 -35.30 -5.77
CA THR A 505 24.44 -34.48 -4.70
C THR A 505 23.52 -34.65 -3.51
N GLU A 506 24.03 -35.35 -2.49
CA GLU A 506 23.53 -35.27 -1.13
C GLU A 506 23.15 -33.81 -0.86
N VAL A 507 21.91 -33.56 -0.45
CA VAL A 507 21.47 -32.26 0.07
C VAL A 507 22.12 -32.09 1.45
N ASN A 508 23.44 -31.95 1.48
CA ASN A 508 24.17 -31.52 2.65
C ASN A 508 24.06 -30.00 2.71
N GLY A 509 23.14 -29.54 3.57
CA GLY A 509 23.08 -28.17 4.06
C GLY A 509 22.62 -27.15 3.03
N VAL A 510 21.35 -26.74 3.13
CA VAL A 510 21.02 -25.36 2.78
C VAL A 510 21.75 -24.50 3.82
N GLU A 511 22.91 -23.97 3.47
CA GLU A 511 23.61 -23.00 4.30
C GLU A 511 22.73 -21.76 4.43
N TYR A 512 22.18 -21.55 5.62
CA TYR A 512 21.58 -20.27 5.99
C TYR A 512 22.74 -19.25 6.02
N PRO A 513 22.80 -18.28 5.09
CA PRO A 513 23.95 -17.40 5.01
C PRO A 513 24.05 -16.56 6.29
N GLY A 514 25.21 -16.58 6.95
CA GLY A 514 25.47 -15.78 8.15
C GLY A 514 25.19 -16.45 9.50
N LEU A 515 24.76 -17.72 9.53
CA LEU A 515 24.69 -18.48 10.79
C LEU A 515 26.07 -19.02 11.17
N SER A 516 26.85 -18.20 11.90
CA SER A 516 27.99 -18.71 12.66
C SER A 516 27.52 -19.68 13.74
N SER A 517 28.39 -20.57 14.23
CA SER A 517 28.06 -21.46 15.37
C SER A 517 27.45 -20.68 16.54
N GLN A 518 27.95 -19.47 16.80
CA GLN A 518 27.43 -18.59 17.85
C GLN A 518 26.00 -18.12 17.53
N THR A 519 25.76 -17.65 16.32
CA THR A 519 24.45 -17.17 15.86
C THR A 519 23.41 -18.29 15.84
N THR A 520 23.80 -19.52 15.49
CA THR A 520 22.90 -20.69 15.54
C THR A 520 22.44 -20.98 16.98
N LEU A 521 23.35 -20.93 17.96
CA LEU A 521 22.99 -21.11 19.37
C LEU A 521 22.10 -19.98 19.89
N ASP A 522 22.35 -18.74 19.45
CA ASP A 522 21.51 -17.59 19.81
C ASP A 522 20.10 -17.75 19.22
N SER A 523 19.97 -18.19 17.96
CA SER A 523 18.68 -18.47 17.33
C SER A 523 17.91 -19.60 18.01
N MET A 524 18.56 -20.74 18.29
CA MET A 524 17.92 -21.84 19.04
C MET A 524 17.40 -21.37 20.40
N ASN A 525 18.21 -20.60 21.13
CA ASN A 525 17.81 -20.08 22.43
C ASN A 525 16.64 -19.09 22.34
N ARG A 526 16.61 -18.22 21.33
CA ARG A 526 15.51 -17.26 21.12
C ARG A 526 14.19 -17.96 20.85
N ILE A 527 14.21 -19.00 20.02
CA ILE A 527 13.03 -19.78 19.66
C ILE A 527 12.46 -20.49 20.89
N LEU A 528 13.32 -21.17 21.66
CA LEU A 528 12.88 -21.90 22.86
C LEU A 528 12.44 -20.97 23.99
N ASN A 529 13.24 -19.94 24.30
CA ASN A 529 13.04 -19.11 25.49
C ASN A 529 12.18 -17.85 25.26
N ARG A 530 11.68 -17.64 24.03
CA ARG A 530 10.76 -16.55 23.65
C ARG A 530 11.21 -15.17 24.16
N ASP A 531 12.51 -14.93 24.11
CA ASP A 531 13.11 -13.72 24.69
C ASP A 531 12.71 -12.49 23.87
N GLN A 532 11.82 -11.64 24.43
CA GLN A 532 11.24 -10.47 23.77
C GLN A 532 12.24 -9.29 23.63
N ALA A 533 13.45 -9.41 24.18
CA ALA A 533 14.40 -8.30 24.24
C ALA A 533 15.19 -8.04 22.94
N PHE A 534 14.97 -8.81 21.87
CA PHE A 534 15.66 -8.65 20.58
C PHE A 534 14.69 -8.45 19.42
N THR A 535 14.33 -7.21 19.14
CA THR A 535 13.77 -6.75 17.87
C THR A 535 14.84 -6.85 16.77
N PRO A 536 14.53 -7.36 15.55
CA PRO A 536 13.21 -7.50 14.94
C PRO A 536 12.70 -8.94 14.76
N MET A 537 13.08 -9.91 15.62
CA MET A 537 12.53 -11.28 15.50
C MET A 537 11.14 -11.37 16.15
N PRO A 538 10.11 -11.94 15.50
CA PRO A 538 8.81 -12.14 16.14
C PRO A 538 9.00 -13.03 17.39
N PRO A 539 8.24 -12.79 18.48
CA PRO A 539 8.34 -13.60 19.68
C PRO A 539 8.00 -15.06 19.33
N GLY A 540 8.76 -16.02 19.88
CA GLY A 540 8.57 -17.46 19.60
C GLY A 540 7.17 -18.02 19.95
N GLY A 541 6.27 -17.20 20.49
CA GLY A 541 4.85 -17.52 20.65
C GLY A 541 4.05 -17.61 19.35
N ALA A 542 4.57 -17.10 18.22
CA ALA A 542 3.95 -17.26 16.90
C ALA A 542 4.16 -18.67 16.29
N MET A 543 5.06 -19.48 16.86
CA MET A 543 5.23 -20.89 16.49
C MET A 543 4.38 -21.77 17.42
N HIS A 544 3.37 -22.44 16.86
CA HIS A 544 2.49 -23.32 17.62
C HIS A 544 2.90 -24.80 17.53
N GLY A 545 2.88 -25.50 18.68
CA GLY A 545 2.97 -26.96 18.74
C GLY A 545 4.34 -27.55 18.37
N SER A 546 4.36 -28.49 17.43
CA SER A 546 5.56 -29.22 17.01
C SER A 546 6.52 -28.41 16.15
N ASP A 547 6.07 -27.29 15.58
CA ASP A 547 6.86 -26.51 14.63
C ASP A 547 8.09 -25.87 15.28
N GLU A 548 7.94 -25.37 16.52
CA GLU A 548 9.02 -24.83 17.32
C GLU A 548 10.16 -25.86 17.50
N LEU A 549 9.80 -27.11 17.83
CA LEU A 549 10.77 -28.20 18.01
C LEU A 549 11.42 -28.59 16.70
N LYS A 550 10.65 -28.74 15.61
CA LYS A 550 11.17 -29.08 14.29
C LYS A 550 12.19 -28.05 13.80
N VAL A 551 11.91 -26.76 13.94
CA VAL A 551 12.86 -25.69 13.57
C VAL A 551 14.14 -25.77 14.40
N VAL A 552 14.03 -25.95 15.71
CA VAL A 552 15.20 -26.03 16.60
C VAL A 552 16.02 -27.30 16.36
N GLU A 553 15.38 -28.42 16.03
CA GLU A 553 16.06 -29.68 15.64
C GLU A 553 16.87 -29.50 14.36
N TYR A 554 16.33 -28.78 13.37
CA TYR A 554 17.10 -28.43 12.18
C TYR A 554 18.33 -27.59 12.53
N LEU A 555 18.17 -26.54 13.33
CA LEU A 555 19.29 -25.68 13.75
C LEU A 555 20.32 -26.44 14.58
N GLN A 556 19.88 -27.40 15.40
CA GLN A 556 20.76 -28.27 16.16
C GLN A 556 21.62 -29.15 15.24
N GLU A 557 21.01 -29.75 14.22
CA GLU A 557 21.73 -30.57 13.24
C GLU A 557 22.66 -29.72 12.37
N PHE A 558 22.22 -28.52 11.98
CA PHE A 558 23.06 -27.54 11.29
C PHE A 558 24.30 -27.19 12.13
N TYR A 559 24.14 -26.93 13.44
CA TYR A 559 25.26 -26.65 14.34
C TYR A 559 26.26 -27.82 14.40
N ARG A 560 25.78 -29.07 14.47
CA ARG A 560 26.64 -30.27 14.48
C ARG A 560 27.42 -30.43 13.17
N THR A 561 26.70 -30.32 12.05
CA THR A 561 27.24 -30.59 10.71
C THR A 561 28.20 -29.50 10.20
N THR A 562 28.03 -28.25 10.66
CA THR A 562 28.91 -27.12 10.31
C THR A 562 30.13 -26.97 11.24
N GLY A 563 30.39 -27.95 12.11
CA GLY A 563 31.57 -27.98 12.97
C GLY A 563 31.45 -27.17 14.26
N GLY A 564 30.23 -26.91 14.74
CA GLY A 564 30.00 -26.35 16.06
C GLY A 564 30.54 -27.24 17.18
N ASP A 565 31.00 -26.64 18.29
CA ASP A 565 31.51 -27.38 19.43
C ASP A 565 30.36 -28.00 20.24
N ILE A 566 30.06 -29.28 19.99
CA ILE A 566 29.05 -30.02 20.76
C ILE A 566 29.37 -30.11 22.27
N ASN A 567 30.60 -29.77 22.68
CA ASN A 567 30.94 -29.66 24.09
C ASN A 567 30.62 -28.30 24.71
N ASP A 568 30.22 -27.31 23.91
CA ASP A 568 29.77 -26.00 24.36
C ASP A 568 28.65 -26.15 25.40
N GLN A 569 28.81 -25.47 26.54
CA GLN A 569 27.88 -25.58 27.65
C GLN A 569 26.49 -25.06 27.30
N ARG A 570 26.39 -24.05 26.42
CA ARG A 570 25.12 -23.52 25.93
C ARG A 570 24.42 -24.53 25.02
N TYR A 571 25.17 -25.15 24.12
CA TYR A 571 24.64 -26.22 23.26
C TYR A 571 24.04 -27.35 24.09
N LYS A 572 24.78 -27.86 25.10
CA LYS A 572 24.29 -28.90 26.02
C LYS A 572 23.04 -28.49 26.80
N THR A 573 22.92 -27.21 27.15
CA THR A 573 21.75 -26.68 27.85
C THR A 573 20.53 -26.70 26.92
N LEU A 574 20.68 -26.21 25.69
CA LEU A 574 19.62 -26.22 24.68
C LEU A 574 19.24 -27.65 24.27
N GLU A 575 20.21 -28.55 24.12
CA GLU A 575 19.95 -29.97 23.81
C GLU A 575 19.11 -30.66 24.90
N ALA A 576 19.41 -30.40 26.17
CA ALA A 576 18.61 -30.91 27.28
C ALA A 576 17.18 -30.34 27.28
N GLU A 577 17.02 -29.05 26.96
CA GLU A 577 15.72 -28.39 26.88
C GLU A 577 14.86 -28.94 25.71
N ILE A 578 15.47 -29.17 24.55
CA ILE A 578 14.82 -29.79 23.38
C ILE A 578 14.31 -31.19 23.75
N GLU A 579 15.12 -31.99 24.43
CA GLU A 579 14.75 -33.34 24.88
C GLU A 579 13.63 -33.31 25.93
N GLU A 580 13.67 -32.36 26.88
CA GLU A 580 12.60 -32.18 27.86
C GLU A 580 11.25 -31.84 27.19
N ARG A 581 11.25 -30.89 26.25
CA ARG A 581 10.05 -30.51 25.49
C ARG A 581 9.54 -31.65 24.62
N ARG A 582 10.41 -32.40 23.94
CA ARG A 582 10.06 -33.58 23.15
C ARG A 582 9.35 -34.65 23.97
N ASN A 583 9.78 -34.85 25.22
CA ASN A 583 9.16 -35.83 26.13
C ASN A 583 7.83 -35.34 26.73
N SER A 584 7.52 -34.04 26.61
CA SER A 584 6.28 -33.43 27.13
C SER A 584 5.15 -33.32 26.10
N GLN A 585 5.48 -33.44 24.81
CA GLN A 585 4.53 -33.54 23.70
C GLN A 585 4.15 -35.00 23.49
#